data_AF-A0A534XHI4-F1
#
_entry.id   AF-A0A534XHI4-F1
#
_cell.length_a   1.000
_cell.length_b   1.000
_cell.length_c   1.000
_cell.angle_alpha   90.00
_cell.angle_beta   90.00
_cell.angle_gamma   90.00
#
_symmetry.space_group_name_H-M   'P 1'
#
loop_
_entity.id
_entity.type
_entity.pdbx_description
1 polymer ?
#
loop_
_entity_poly.entity_id
_entity_poly.type
_entity_poly.pdbx_seq_one_letter_code
_entity_poly.pdbx_strand_id
1 'polypeptide(L)'
;MRGFLWGVGRAAGVLLLGFFVYQSARPREAGGSVTGNTPMASGPMASKPSGGEAADGEEAQLQAAVARNPSDVEGHLALARLYVEKQNWMGVWNETARVLERSPSNSQALGYQSLVRLAMGQTDVAVTLLTKALASDPDMIDGYAYLALAYTRMGRARDADATIAKASKRFPQRAADFQKYLTDLREKETPVAQASAAGANPNPHAGVKTPGGDKGGDKGAPAPQQTASKVRHVSGTVDVDPSLRGKLPASGVLFVFARPAGGSEGPPVAVKRLPARFPATFELSEADSMMGQPLPDQLLIEARLDEDGDPTTRPPTDPKARLDGVKVGRTDLRLVLKRP
;
A
#
# COMPACT_ATOMS: atom_id res chain seq x y z
N MET A 1 -59.08 -10.13 -54.41
CA MET A 1 -57.64 -10.07 -54.75
C MET A 1 -56.82 -9.39 -53.63
N ARG A 2 -56.72 -10.00 -52.44
CA ARG A 2 -55.95 -9.42 -51.30
C ARG A 2 -55.06 -10.42 -50.55
N GLY A 3 -54.95 -11.67 -51.01
CA GLY A 3 -54.16 -12.71 -50.33
C GLY A 3 -52.80 -13.06 -50.97
N PHE A 4 -52.47 -12.53 -52.15
CA PHE A 4 -51.30 -13.01 -52.92
C PHE A 4 -50.04 -12.14 -52.79
N LEU A 5 -50.14 -10.94 -52.20
CA LEU A 5 -49.00 -10.00 -52.11
C LEU A 5 -48.14 -10.15 -50.85
N TRP A 6 -48.47 -11.05 -49.92
CA TRP A 6 -47.73 -11.22 -48.66
C TRP A 6 -46.64 -12.31 -48.70
N GLY A 7 -46.63 -13.16 -49.73
CA GLY A 7 -45.61 -14.22 -49.88
C GLY A 7 -44.29 -13.72 -50.46
N VAL A 8 -44.31 -12.74 -51.37
CA VAL A 8 -43.13 -12.32 -52.13
C VAL A 8 -42.17 -11.45 -51.30
N GLY A 9 -42.71 -10.67 -50.35
CA GLY A 9 -41.90 -9.80 -49.49
C GLY A 9 -41.02 -10.56 -48.48
N ARG A 10 -41.43 -11.74 -48.02
CA ARG A 10 -40.66 -12.54 -47.07
C ARG A 10 -39.49 -13.30 -47.72
N ALA A 11 -39.63 -13.70 -48.97
CA ALA A 11 -38.53 -14.32 -49.73
C ALA A 11 -37.42 -13.31 -50.06
N ALA A 12 -37.77 -12.06 -50.38
CA ALA A 12 -36.80 -11.00 -50.64
C ALA A 12 -35.98 -10.64 -49.38
N GLY A 13 -36.60 -10.65 -48.19
CA GLY A 13 -35.91 -10.39 -46.92
C GLY A 13 -34.86 -11.44 -46.58
N VAL A 14 -35.15 -12.73 -46.78
CA VAL A 14 -34.19 -13.82 -46.51
C VAL A 14 -33.03 -13.81 -47.51
N LEU A 15 -33.29 -13.51 -48.78
CA LEU A 15 -32.24 -13.39 -49.79
C LEU A 15 -31.32 -12.19 -49.53
N LEU A 16 -31.88 -11.04 -49.10
CA LEU A 16 -31.08 -9.87 -48.70
C LEU A 16 -30.25 -10.13 -47.45
N LEU A 17 -30.77 -10.88 -46.47
CA LEU A 17 -30.04 -11.27 -45.27
C LEU A 17 -28.90 -12.26 -45.60
N GLY A 18 -29.15 -13.23 -46.48
CA GLY A 18 -28.13 -14.15 -46.98
C GLY A 18 -27.03 -13.43 -47.76
N PHE A 19 -27.40 -12.47 -48.62
CA PHE A 19 -26.44 -11.66 -49.37
C PHE A 19 -25.59 -10.76 -48.47
N PHE A 20 -26.20 -10.14 -47.46
CA PHE A 20 -25.48 -9.30 -46.49
C PHE A 20 -24.52 -10.13 -45.63
N VAL A 21 -24.93 -11.31 -45.15
CA VAL A 21 -24.07 -12.25 -44.40
C VAL A 21 -22.92 -12.76 -45.27
N TYR A 22 -23.17 -13.02 -46.55
CA TYR A 22 -22.12 -13.46 -47.48
C TYR A 22 -21.09 -12.35 -47.74
N GLN A 23 -21.51 -11.08 -47.94
CA GLN A 23 -20.57 -9.97 -48.11
C GLN A 23 -19.80 -9.60 -46.84
N SER A 24 -20.38 -9.84 -45.65
CA SER A 24 -19.73 -9.55 -44.36
C SER A 24 -18.90 -10.71 -43.79
N ALA A 25 -18.90 -11.87 -44.46
CA ALA A 25 -18.03 -12.99 -44.12
C ALA A 25 -16.60 -12.75 -44.62
N ARG A 26 -15.69 -12.34 -43.72
CA ARG A 26 -14.25 -12.35 -44.00
C ARG A 26 -13.73 -13.79 -44.04
N PRO A 27 -12.77 -14.13 -44.91
CA PRO A 27 -12.11 -15.43 -44.86
C PRO A 27 -11.41 -15.62 -43.50
N ARG A 28 -11.53 -16.82 -42.93
CA ARG A 28 -10.92 -17.19 -41.64
C ARG A 28 -9.41 -17.21 -41.78
N GLU A 29 -8.69 -16.58 -40.84
CA GLU A 29 -7.26 -16.82 -40.69
C GLU A 29 -7.03 -18.26 -40.20
N ALA A 30 -6.08 -18.95 -40.84
CA ALA A 30 -5.73 -20.32 -40.51
C ALA A 30 -5.08 -20.36 -39.12
N GLY A 31 -5.78 -20.98 -38.15
CA GLY A 31 -5.24 -21.20 -36.79
C GLY A 31 -6.26 -21.14 -35.65
N GLY A 32 -7.51 -20.72 -35.89
CA GLY A 32 -8.53 -20.68 -34.84
C GLY A 32 -9.12 -22.06 -34.52
N SER A 33 -8.89 -22.57 -33.31
CA SER A 33 -9.48 -23.82 -32.83
C SER A 33 -10.99 -23.69 -32.62
N VAL A 34 -11.72 -24.66 -33.16
CA VAL A 34 -13.16 -24.86 -33.00
C VAL A 34 -13.32 -25.99 -31.99
N THR A 35 -14.15 -25.75 -30.98
CA THR A 35 -14.85 -26.69 -30.07
C THR A 35 -14.56 -26.49 -28.60
N GLY A 36 -15.61 -26.12 -27.87
CA GLY A 36 -15.78 -26.53 -26.49
C GLY A 36 -16.10 -28.02 -26.39
N ASN A 37 -15.76 -28.55 -25.22
CA ASN A 37 -16.04 -29.87 -24.64
C ASN A 37 -15.23 -31.09 -25.12
N THR A 38 -14.59 -31.68 -24.11
CA THR A 38 -13.67 -32.82 -23.98
C THR A 38 -14.13 -34.13 -24.64
N PRO A 39 -13.16 -35.01 -25.02
CA PRO A 39 -12.76 -36.07 -24.09
C PRO A 39 -11.24 -36.25 -23.95
N MET A 40 -10.85 -36.70 -22.76
CA MET A 40 -9.48 -37.05 -22.34
C MET A 40 -8.99 -38.34 -23.00
N ALA A 41 -7.70 -38.39 -23.37
CA ALA A 41 -6.79 -39.55 -23.29
C ALA A 41 -5.36 -39.08 -23.66
N SER A 42 -4.46 -38.89 -22.70
CA SER A 42 -3.48 -39.88 -22.19
C SER A 42 -2.05 -39.61 -22.69
N GLY A 43 -1.21 -39.04 -21.83
CA GLY A 43 0.24 -38.89 -22.05
C GLY A 43 0.88 -37.87 -21.08
N PRO A 44 1.96 -38.18 -20.36
CA PRO A 44 2.49 -37.32 -19.31
C PRO A 44 3.47 -36.32 -19.91
N MET A 45 3.12 -35.03 -19.92
CA MET A 45 4.08 -33.91 -19.82
C MET A 45 3.30 -32.66 -19.43
N ALA A 46 3.09 -32.49 -18.12
CA ALA A 46 2.74 -31.20 -17.56
C ALA A 46 4.00 -30.32 -17.55
N SER A 47 4.31 -29.71 -18.69
CA SER A 47 5.03 -28.44 -18.67
C SER A 47 4.11 -27.42 -18.01
N LYS A 48 4.51 -26.99 -16.82
CA LYS A 48 3.95 -25.85 -16.09
C LYS A 48 3.68 -24.70 -17.09
N PRO A 49 2.44 -24.20 -17.24
CA PRO A 49 2.19 -23.05 -18.09
C PRO A 49 3.03 -21.89 -17.55
N SER A 50 3.66 -21.12 -18.45
CA SER A 50 4.36 -19.91 -18.05
C SER A 50 3.39 -19.00 -17.27
N GLY A 51 3.81 -18.54 -16.09
CA GLY A 51 2.95 -18.01 -15.04
C GLY A 51 2.25 -16.68 -15.30
N GLY A 52 2.09 -16.25 -16.56
CA GLY A 52 1.33 -15.04 -16.92
C GLY A 52 -0.15 -15.34 -17.15
N GLU A 53 -0.47 -16.16 -18.17
CA GLU A 53 -1.86 -16.40 -18.58
C GLU A 53 -2.67 -17.17 -17.52
N ALA A 54 -2.04 -18.11 -16.81
CA ALA A 54 -2.70 -18.83 -15.72
C ALA A 54 -2.95 -17.95 -14.49
N ALA A 55 -2.02 -17.04 -14.17
CA ALA A 55 -2.12 -16.14 -13.01
C ALA A 55 -3.12 -15.00 -13.24
N ASP A 56 -3.34 -14.60 -14.50
CA ASP A 56 -4.36 -13.61 -14.86
C ASP A 56 -5.77 -14.24 -14.85
N GLY A 57 -5.89 -15.50 -15.26
CA GLY A 57 -7.12 -16.28 -15.12
C GLY A 57 -7.50 -16.56 -13.67
N GLU A 58 -6.53 -16.89 -12.82
CA GLU A 58 -6.74 -17.12 -11.38
C GLU A 58 -7.15 -15.83 -10.65
N GLU A 59 -6.49 -14.71 -10.94
CA GLU A 59 -6.85 -13.40 -10.37
C GLU A 59 -8.30 -13.04 -10.68
N ALA A 60 -8.71 -13.13 -11.95
CA ALA A 60 -10.06 -12.78 -12.36
C ALA A 60 -11.12 -13.66 -11.68
N GLN A 61 -10.83 -14.95 -11.48
CA GLN A 61 -11.74 -15.86 -10.78
C GLN A 61 -11.90 -15.51 -9.31
N LEU A 62 -10.79 -15.22 -8.63
CA LEU A 62 -10.80 -14.81 -7.22
C LEU A 62 -11.49 -13.45 -7.03
N GLN A 63 -11.24 -12.48 -7.93
CA GLN A 63 -11.93 -11.19 -7.93
C GLN A 63 -13.44 -11.35 -8.12
N ALA A 64 -13.87 -12.19 -9.06
CA ALA A 64 -15.28 -12.49 -9.26
C ALA A 64 -15.90 -13.20 -8.04
N ALA A 65 -15.14 -14.07 -7.35
CA ALA A 65 -15.59 -14.73 -6.13
C ALA A 65 -15.85 -13.73 -5.00
N VAL A 66 -14.88 -12.86 -4.69
CA VAL A 66 -15.04 -11.84 -3.64
C VAL A 66 -16.05 -10.75 -4.03
N ALA A 67 -16.26 -10.48 -5.33
CA ALA A 67 -17.31 -9.58 -5.77
C ALA A 67 -18.72 -10.17 -5.52
N ARG A 68 -18.89 -11.48 -5.71
CA ARG A 68 -20.14 -12.19 -5.40
C ARG A 68 -20.37 -12.34 -3.91
N ASN A 69 -19.31 -12.53 -3.14
CA ASN A 69 -19.37 -12.57 -1.68
C ASN A 69 -18.31 -11.65 -1.05
N PRO A 70 -18.64 -10.36 -0.83
CA PRO A 70 -17.70 -9.38 -0.26
C PRO A 70 -17.30 -9.64 1.19
N SER A 71 -17.83 -10.69 1.82
CA SER A 71 -17.50 -11.12 3.17
C SER A 71 -16.66 -12.40 3.24
N ASP A 72 -16.32 -12.96 2.07
CA ASP A 72 -15.53 -14.19 1.96
C ASP A 72 -14.09 -13.97 2.40
N VAL A 73 -13.80 -14.33 3.65
CA VAL A 73 -12.46 -14.20 4.25
C VAL A 73 -11.43 -15.00 3.47
N GLU A 74 -11.73 -16.23 3.10
CA GLU A 74 -10.81 -17.11 2.37
C GLU A 74 -10.54 -16.57 0.96
N GLY A 75 -11.56 -16.08 0.27
CA GLY A 75 -11.41 -15.43 -1.04
C GLY A 75 -10.51 -14.20 -0.98
N HIS A 76 -10.67 -13.34 0.03
CA HIS A 76 -9.80 -12.18 0.23
C HIS A 76 -8.36 -12.59 0.60
N LEU A 77 -8.16 -13.63 1.41
CA LEU A 77 -6.83 -14.16 1.74
C LEU A 77 -6.14 -14.77 0.53
N ALA A 78 -6.87 -15.48 -0.34
CA ALA A 78 -6.35 -16.03 -1.58
C ALA A 78 -5.91 -14.92 -2.55
N LEU A 79 -6.69 -13.85 -2.71
CA LEU A 79 -6.26 -12.67 -3.49
C LEU A 79 -5.03 -12.01 -2.88
N ALA A 80 -5.00 -11.83 -1.56
CA ALA A 80 -3.84 -11.26 -0.88
C ALA A 80 -2.58 -12.07 -1.14
N ARG A 81 -2.66 -13.40 -1.07
CA ARG A 81 -1.54 -14.30 -1.40
C ARG A 81 -1.09 -14.13 -2.84
N LEU A 82 -2.01 -14.13 -3.80
CA LEU A 82 -1.69 -13.92 -5.21
C LEU A 82 -1.01 -12.55 -5.42
N TYR A 83 -1.47 -11.53 -4.71
CA TYR A 83 -0.85 -10.20 -4.73
C TYR A 83 0.52 -10.14 -4.08
N VAL A 84 0.81 -10.95 -3.05
CA VAL A 84 2.17 -11.11 -2.52
C VAL A 84 3.09 -11.68 -3.60
N GLU A 85 2.63 -12.71 -4.33
CA GLU A 85 3.40 -13.34 -5.40
C GLU A 85 3.67 -12.37 -6.57
N LYS A 86 2.68 -11.53 -6.92
CA LYS A 86 2.81 -10.46 -7.92
C LYS A 86 3.52 -9.20 -7.39
N GLN A 87 3.95 -9.18 -6.13
CA GLN A 87 4.50 -8.00 -5.42
C GLN A 87 3.58 -6.76 -5.46
N ASN A 88 2.28 -6.96 -5.65
CA ASN A 88 1.27 -5.91 -5.60
C ASN A 88 0.92 -5.59 -4.14
N TRP A 89 1.82 -4.88 -3.45
CA TRP A 89 1.69 -4.56 -2.03
C TRP A 89 0.40 -3.79 -1.69
N MET A 90 -0.11 -2.99 -2.62
CA MET A 90 -1.39 -2.28 -2.46
C MET A 90 -2.57 -3.24 -2.48
N GLY A 91 -2.58 -4.19 -3.42
CA GLY A 91 -3.57 -5.27 -3.46
C GLY A 91 -3.54 -6.09 -2.17
N VAL A 92 -2.36 -6.48 -1.69
CA VAL A 92 -2.21 -7.19 -0.40
C VAL A 92 -2.84 -6.39 0.73
N TRP A 93 -2.51 -5.09 0.84
CA TRP A 93 -3.05 -4.22 1.89
C TRP A 93 -4.58 -4.15 1.85
N ASN A 94 -5.18 -3.91 0.68
CA ASN A 94 -6.61 -3.75 0.54
C ASN A 94 -7.37 -5.03 0.90
N GLU A 95 -6.93 -6.18 0.38
CA GLU A 95 -7.62 -7.44 0.63
C GLU A 95 -7.47 -7.90 2.08
N THR A 96 -6.28 -7.75 2.66
CA THR A 96 -6.07 -8.05 4.08
C THR A 96 -6.81 -7.09 5.02
N ALA A 97 -6.97 -5.81 4.65
CA ALA A 97 -7.75 -4.86 5.45
C ALA A 97 -9.21 -5.30 5.58
N ARG A 98 -9.83 -5.76 4.48
CA ARG A 98 -11.20 -6.32 4.48
C ARG A 98 -11.33 -7.56 5.37
N VAL A 99 -10.28 -8.38 5.46
CA VAL A 99 -10.25 -9.52 6.38
C VAL A 99 -10.16 -9.05 7.83
N LEU A 100 -9.26 -8.12 8.13
CA LEU A 100 -9.02 -7.64 9.50
C LEU A 100 -10.15 -6.78 10.06
N GLU A 101 -10.94 -6.11 9.22
CA GLU A 101 -12.18 -5.44 9.64
C GLU A 101 -13.16 -6.41 10.32
N ARG A 102 -13.20 -7.66 9.85
CA ARG A 102 -14.10 -8.70 10.36
C ARG A 102 -13.43 -9.62 11.37
N SER A 103 -12.15 -9.89 11.17
CA SER A 103 -11.36 -10.80 12.00
C SER A 103 -10.03 -10.15 12.34
N PRO A 104 -9.99 -9.24 13.34
CA PRO A 104 -8.81 -8.46 13.69
C PRO A 104 -7.59 -9.30 14.11
N SER A 105 -7.81 -10.55 14.51
CA SER A 105 -6.77 -11.50 14.91
C SER A 105 -6.44 -12.55 13.84
N ASN A 106 -6.98 -12.44 12.62
CA ASN A 106 -6.70 -13.41 11.55
C ASN A 106 -5.19 -13.44 11.26
N SER A 107 -4.55 -14.57 11.56
CA SER A 107 -3.10 -14.74 11.53
C SER A 107 -2.52 -14.52 10.14
N GLN A 108 -3.15 -15.08 9.12
CA GLN A 108 -2.71 -14.96 7.72
C GLN A 108 -2.80 -13.51 7.23
N ALA A 109 -3.89 -12.80 7.49
CA ALA A 109 -4.02 -11.40 7.11
C ALA A 109 -3.01 -10.50 7.84
N LEU A 110 -2.78 -10.72 9.14
CA LEU A 110 -1.73 -10.03 9.89
C LEU A 110 -0.33 -10.32 9.34
N GLY A 111 -0.05 -11.58 8.97
CA GLY A 111 1.20 -11.99 8.36
C GLY A 111 1.42 -11.35 6.99
N TYR A 112 0.42 -11.34 6.12
CA TYR A 112 0.51 -10.67 4.82
C TYR A 112 0.64 -9.15 4.96
N GLN A 113 -0.09 -8.50 5.88
CA GLN A 113 0.14 -7.07 6.17
C GLN A 113 1.53 -6.78 6.70
N SER A 114 2.13 -7.69 7.48
CA SER A 114 3.50 -7.53 7.93
C SER A 114 4.50 -7.52 6.76
N LEU A 115 4.27 -8.30 5.70
CA LEU A 115 5.09 -8.25 4.49
C LEU A 115 4.97 -6.89 3.80
N VAL A 116 3.78 -6.31 3.75
CA VAL A 116 3.57 -4.95 3.25
C VAL A 116 4.38 -3.95 4.09
N ARG A 117 4.36 -4.07 5.42
CA ARG A 117 5.16 -3.23 6.34
C ARG A 117 6.67 -3.41 6.13
N LEU A 118 7.14 -4.63 5.92
CA LEU A 118 8.53 -4.91 5.58
C LEU A 118 8.92 -4.26 4.25
N ALA A 119 8.07 -4.36 3.22
CA ALA A 119 8.30 -3.69 1.94
C ALA A 119 8.41 -2.17 2.08
N MET A 120 7.65 -1.57 3.02
CA MET A 120 7.72 -0.14 3.36
C MET A 120 8.89 0.24 4.30
N GLY A 121 9.72 -0.71 4.74
CA GLY A 121 10.80 -0.48 5.72
C GLY A 121 10.33 -0.33 7.18
N GLN A 122 9.03 -0.46 7.45
CA GLN A 122 8.41 -0.37 8.78
C GLN A 122 8.55 -1.71 9.53
N THR A 123 9.81 -2.08 9.78
CA THR A 123 10.18 -3.43 10.26
C THR A 123 9.72 -3.67 11.70
N ASP A 124 9.72 -2.64 12.54
CA ASP A 124 9.18 -2.65 13.91
C ASP A 124 7.67 -2.94 13.94
N VAL A 125 6.90 -2.32 13.04
CA VAL A 125 5.47 -2.58 12.88
C VAL A 125 5.22 -4.01 12.40
N ALA A 126 6.03 -4.48 11.44
CA ALA A 126 5.95 -5.86 10.96
C ALA A 126 6.14 -6.88 12.09
N VAL A 127 7.16 -6.70 12.94
CA VAL A 127 7.39 -7.55 14.13
C VAL A 127 6.18 -7.57 15.06
N THR A 128 5.54 -6.42 15.27
CA THR A 128 4.34 -6.34 16.11
C THR A 128 3.17 -7.13 15.53
N LEU A 129 2.92 -7.00 14.23
CA LEU A 129 1.86 -7.73 13.53
C LEU A 129 2.12 -9.24 13.55
N LEU A 130 3.37 -9.66 13.30
CA LEU A 130 3.77 -11.07 13.30
C LEU A 130 3.70 -11.70 14.69
N THR A 131 4.05 -10.94 15.73
CA THR A 131 3.90 -11.39 17.12
C THR A 131 2.43 -11.63 17.45
N LYS A 132 1.52 -10.74 17.01
CA LYS A 132 0.07 -10.93 17.16
C LYS A 132 -0.45 -12.12 16.35
N ALA A 133 0.02 -12.27 15.11
CA ALA A 133 -0.34 -13.40 14.25
C ALA A 133 0.02 -14.73 14.89
N LEU A 134 1.26 -14.88 15.36
CA LEU A 134 1.77 -16.09 16.02
C LEU A 134 1.17 -16.33 17.41
N ALA A 135 0.69 -15.28 18.09
CA ALA A 135 -0.07 -15.44 19.33
C ALA A 135 -1.47 -16.01 19.06
N SER A 136 -2.12 -15.63 17.95
CA SER A 136 -3.43 -16.16 17.56
C SER A 136 -3.34 -17.53 16.91
N ASP A 137 -2.27 -17.79 16.16
CA ASP A 137 -2.03 -19.03 15.43
C ASP A 137 -0.54 -19.41 15.50
N PRO A 138 -0.16 -20.20 16.52
CA PRO A 138 1.20 -20.71 16.67
C PRO A 138 1.59 -21.73 15.59
N ASP A 139 0.67 -22.16 14.72
CA ASP A 139 0.91 -23.14 13.66
C ASP A 139 1.16 -22.50 12.29
N MET A 140 1.08 -21.17 12.21
CA MET A 140 1.43 -20.38 11.05
C MET A 140 2.94 -20.35 10.81
N ILE A 141 3.46 -21.34 10.09
CA ILE A 141 4.89 -21.48 9.78
C ILE A 141 5.47 -20.24 9.06
N ASP A 142 4.68 -19.64 8.16
CA ASP A 142 5.08 -18.44 7.41
C ASP A 142 5.31 -17.25 8.36
N GLY A 143 4.55 -17.16 9.45
CA GLY A 143 4.72 -16.12 10.46
C GLY A 143 6.09 -16.18 11.14
N TYR A 144 6.61 -17.39 11.39
CA TYR A 144 7.98 -17.54 11.91
C TYR A 144 9.02 -17.14 10.86
N ALA A 145 8.81 -17.47 9.59
CA ALA A 145 9.71 -17.09 8.51
C ALA A 145 9.80 -15.57 8.36
N TYR A 146 8.65 -14.90 8.30
CA TYR A 146 8.57 -13.45 8.17
C TYR A 146 9.12 -12.73 9.41
N LEU A 147 8.95 -13.31 10.61
CA LEU A 147 9.49 -12.72 11.84
C LEU A 147 11.02 -12.86 11.89
N ALA A 148 11.56 -14.01 11.50
CA ALA A 148 13.00 -14.18 11.37
C ALA A 148 13.59 -13.22 10.33
N LEU A 149 12.88 -13.01 9.21
CA LEU A 149 13.26 -12.04 8.17
C LEU A 149 13.26 -10.61 8.70
N ALA A 150 12.21 -10.21 9.42
CA ALA A 150 12.12 -8.90 10.06
C ALA A 150 13.27 -8.66 11.05
N TYR A 151 13.57 -9.62 11.92
CA TYR A 151 14.71 -9.51 12.83
C TYR A 151 16.06 -9.46 12.09
N THR A 152 16.19 -10.18 10.99
CA THR A 152 17.39 -10.12 10.13
C THR A 152 17.58 -8.72 9.56
N ARG A 153 16.52 -8.07 9.05
CA ARG A 153 16.57 -6.69 8.55
C ARG A 153 16.93 -5.66 9.63
N MET A 154 16.56 -5.91 10.89
CA MET A 154 16.93 -5.06 12.03
C MET A 154 18.37 -5.29 12.53
N GLY A 155 19.13 -6.23 11.95
CA GLY A 155 20.44 -6.64 12.47
C GLY A 155 20.35 -7.45 13.77
N ARG A 156 19.15 -7.89 14.16
CA ARG A 156 18.88 -8.65 15.39
C ARG A 156 19.06 -10.15 15.16
N ALA A 157 20.28 -10.56 14.79
CA ALA A 157 20.58 -11.94 14.40
C ALA A 157 20.19 -12.98 15.47
N ARG A 158 20.45 -12.69 16.75
CA ARG A 158 20.09 -13.59 17.87
C ARG A 158 18.58 -13.85 17.95
N ASP A 159 17.76 -12.83 17.71
CA ASP A 159 16.30 -12.96 17.75
C ASP A 159 15.77 -13.72 16.52
N ALA A 160 16.40 -13.52 15.36
CA ALA A 160 16.11 -14.30 14.17
C ALA A 160 16.41 -15.79 14.41
N ASP A 161 17.61 -16.12 14.91
CA ASP A 161 18.01 -17.52 15.19
C ASP A 161 17.11 -18.16 16.25
N ALA A 162 16.76 -17.43 17.31
CA ALA A 162 15.81 -17.90 18.32
C ALA A 162 14.42 -18.19 17.72
N THR A 163 13.97 -17.36 16.78
CA THR A 163 12.68 -17.55 16.08
C THR A 163 12.72 -18.78 15.18
N ILE A 164 13.81 -18.97 14.43
CA ILE A 164 14.05 -20.14 13.58
C ILE A 164 14.09 -21.42 14.43
N ALA A 165 14.82 -21.41 15.55
CA ALA A 165 14.89 -22.55 16.46
C ALA A 165 13.53 -22.92 17.06
N LYS A 166 12.70 -21.91 17.42
CA LYS A 166 11.31 -22.13 17.85
C LYS A 166 10.49 -22.81 16.76
N ALA A 167 10.57 -22.34 15.52
CA ALA A 167 9.87 -22.94 14.39
C ALA A 167 10.30 -24.38 14.13
N SER A 168 11.61 -24.65 14.09
CA SER A 168 12.14 -26.01 13.89
C SER A 168 11.74 -26.98 15.00
N LYS A 169 11.65 -26.50 16.25
CA LYS A 169 11.13 -27.31 17.37
C LYS A 169 9.63 -27.58 17.24
N ARG A 170 8.85 -26.61 16.76
CA ARG A 170 7.40 -26.72 16.59
C ARG A 170 7.03 -27.62 15.40
N PHE A 171 7.76 -27.51 14.29
CA PHE A 171 7.50 -28.22 13.04
C PHE A 171 8.69 -29.12 12.63
N PRO A 172 9.05 -30.15 13.43
CA PRO A 172 10.24 -30.95 13.19
C PRO A 172 10.23 -31.64 11.82
N GLN A 173 9.04 -32.05 11.33
CA GLN A 173 8.88 -32.69 10.02
C GLN A 173 9.04 -31.73 8.84
N ARG A 174 8.89 -30.43 9.06
CA ARG A 174 8.95 -29.39 8.01
C ARG A 174 10.22 -28.55 8.11
N ALA A 175 11.15 -28.89 9.00
CA ALA A 175 12.33 -28.08 9.27
C ALA A 175 13.21 -27.86 8.02
N ALA A 176 13.38 -28.89 7.18
CA ALA A 176 14.13 -28.78 5.93
C ALA A 176 13.46 -27.83 4.93
N ASP A 177 12.15 -27.99 4.71
CA ASP A 177 11.37 -27.13 3.81
C ASP A 177 11.32 -25.69 4.31
N PHE A 178 11.19 -25.50 5.63
CA PHE A 178 11.23 -24.19 6.26
C PHE A 178 12.59 -23.50 6.06
N GLN A 179 13.68 -24.24 6.22
CA GLN A 179 15.02 -23.69 5.99
C GLN A 179 15.21 -23.28 4.54
N LYS A 180 14.73 -24.08 3.59
CA LYS A 180 14.73 -23.72 2.17
C LYS A 180 13.89 -22.46 1.92
N TYR A 181 12.69 -22.41 2.48
CA TYR A 181 11.80 -21.24 2.34
C TYR A 181 12.44 -19.95 2.88
N LEU A 182 13.14 -20.02 4.02
CA LEU A 182 13.90 -18.89 4.56
C LEU A 182 15.02 -18.43 3.62
N THR A 183 15.74 -19.36 3.00
CA THR A 183 16.77 -19.04 2.00
C THR A 183 16.15 -18.34 0.80
N ASP A 184 15.09 -18.90 0.22
CA ASP A 184 14.39 -18.32 -0.93
C ASP A 184 13.86 -16.90 -0.61
N LEU A 185 13.32 -16.68 0.60
CA LEU A 185 12.89 -15.36 1.04
C LEU A 185 14.05 -14.37 1.09
N ARG A 186 15.19 -14.74 1.67
CA ARG A 186 16.39 -13.88 1.75
C ARG A 186 17.00 -13.59 0.39
N GLU A 187 16.98 -14.56 -0.53
CA GLU A 187 17.45 -14.38 -1.90
C GLU A 187 16.56 -13.42 -2.69
N LYS A 188 15.24 -13.55 -2.57
CA LYS A 188 14.27 -12.60 -3.14
C LYS A 188 14.38 -11.19 -2.54
N GLU A 189 14.97 -11.06 -1.36
CA GLU A 189 15.29 -9.78 -0.72
C GLU A 189 16.60 -9.12 -1.21
N THR A 190 17.36 -9.73 -2.13
CA THR A 190 18.66 -9.20 -2.57
C THR A 190 18.61 -7.70 -3.00
N PRO A 191 19.66 -6.94 -2.71
CA PRO A 191 19.54 -5.76 -1.86
C PRO A 191 19.34 -4.46 -2.64
N VAL A 192 18.11 -3.93 -2.66
CA VAL A 192 17.88 -2.50 -2.94
C VAL A 192 17.84 -1.67 -1.63
N ALA A 193 17.78 -2.34 -0.47
CA ALA A 193 17.59 -1.67 0.84
C ALA A 193 18.81 -1.72 1.79
N GLN A 194 19.94 -2.34 1.41
CA GLN A 194 21.16 -2.24 2.22
C GLN A 194 21.93 -0.92 2.03
N ALA A 195 21.52 -0.06 1.10
CA ALA A 195 22.00 1.32 1.02
C ALA A 195 21.42 2.22 2.13
N SER A 196 20.30 1.85 2.75
CA SER A 196 19.68 2.61 3.85
C SER A 196 20.13 2.17 5.25
N ALA A 197 20.79 1.00 5.37
CA ALA A 197 21.32 0.51 6.64
C ALA A 197 22.77 0.97 6.94
N ALA A 198 23.43 1.65 5.98
CA ALA A 198 24.72 2.32 6.19
C ALA A 198 24.59 3.83 6.52
N GLY A 199 23.37 4.33 6.72
CA GLY A 199 23.08 5.71 7.09
C GLY A 199 23.09 5.96 8.60
N ALA A 200 24.13 5.52 9.31
CA ALA A 200 24.45 6.09 10.62
C ALA A 200 24.88 7.54 10.38
N ASN A 201 23.91 8.44 10.45
CA ASN A 201 23.98 9.88 10.20
C ASN A 201 25.22 10.51 10.89
N PRO A 202 26.32 10.83 10.18
CA PRO A 202 27.33 11.71 10.71
C PRO A 202 26.79 13.13 10.48
N ASN A 203 26.21 13.68 11.54
CA ASN A 203 25.97 15.10 11.80
C ASN A 203 26.40 16.06 10.65
N PRO A 204 25.47 16.63 9.86
CA PRO A 204 25.80 17.47 8.70
C PRO A 204 26.31 18.88 9.06
N HIS A 205 26.72 19.08 10.31
CA HIS A 205 27.29 20.35 10.80
C HIS A 205 28.75 20.27 11.24
N ALA A 206 29.42 19.12 11.08
CA ALA A 206 30.84 19.00 11.38
C ALA A 206 31.70 19.43 10.19
N GLY A 207 31.90 20.74 10.03
CA GLY A 207 33.06 21.26 9.31
C GLY A 207 32.76 22.16 8.12
N VAL A 208 32.39 23.42 8.37
CA VAL A 208 32.75 24.52 7.46
C VAL A 208 33.29 25.67 8.29
N LYS A 209 34.60 25.90 8.14
CA LYS A 209 35.26 27.16 8.50
C LYS A 209 34.75 28.24 7.54
N THR A 210 34.35 29.39 8.07
CA THR A 210 34.13 30.61 7.28
C THR A 210 35.46 31.11 6.71
N PRO A 211 35.49 31.51 5.43
CA PRO A 211 35.91 32.88 5.15
C PRO A 211 35.02 33.56 4.08
N GLY A 212 34.80 34.86 4.24
CA GLY A 212 34.09 35.70 3.28
C GLY A 212 34.93 36.12 2.07
N GLY A 213 34.30 36.87 1.18
CA GLY A 213 34.97 37.77 0.23
C GLY A 213 34.63 37.56 -1.25
N ASP A 214 33.70 38.37 -1.74
CA ASP A 214 33.66 39.05 -3.04
C ASP A 214 33.55 38.32 -4.40
N LYS A 215 32.43 38.64 -5.06
CA LYS A 215 32.22 39.21 -6.43
C LYS A 215 32.64 38.46 -7.71
N GLY A 216 31.69 38.52 -8.66
CA GLY A 216 31.84 38.25 -10.10
C GLY A 216 31.16 36.93 -10.48
N GLY A 217 30.03 36.85 -11.21
CA GLY A 217 29.60 37.62 -12.37
C GLY A 217 29.96 36.83 -13.64
N ASP A 218 29.06 35.98 -14.16
CA ASP A 218 28.62 36.00 -15.57
C ASP A 218 27.50 34.98 -15.87
N LYS A 219 26.59 35.43 -16.74
CA LYS A 219 25.69 34.72 -17.67
C LYS A 219 25.00 33.41 -17.26
N GLY A 220 23.70 33.56 -17.00
CA GLY A 220 22.73 32.47 -17.09
C GLY A 220 22.55 31.96 -18.51
N ALA A 221 22.63 30.64 -18.64
CA ALA A 221 21.88 29.87 -19.62
C ALA A 221 20.77 29.11 -18.86
N PRO A 222 19.56 28.96 -19.42
CA PRO A 222 18.43 28.40 -18.69
C PRO A 222 18.65 26.91 -18.45
N ALA A 223 18.60 26.50 -17.17
CA ALA A 223 18.42 25.10 -16.81
C ALA A 223 17.13 24.58 -17.46
N PRO A 224 17.09 23.32 -17.93
CA PRO A 224 15.91 22.77 -18.55
C PRO A 224 14.73 22.89 -17.59
N GLN A 225 13.67 23.54 -18.06
CA GLN A 225 12.36 23.52 -17.43
C GLN A 225 11.96 22.07 -17.20
N GLN A 226 12.15 21.63 -15.96
CA GLN A 226 11.48 20.48 -15.42
C GLN A 226 10.00 20.82 -15.50
N THR A 227 9.33 20.16 -16.43
CA THR A 227 7.89 20.24 -16.63
C THR A 227 7.19 20.24 -15.28
N ALA A 228 6.48 21.33 -14.98
CA ALA A 228 5.78 21.53 -13.73
C ALA A 228 4.72 20.43 -13.55
N SER A 229 5.09 19.35 -12.87
CA SER A 229 4.16 18.51 -12.13
C SER A 229 3.43 19.46 -11.18
N LYS A 230 2.10 19.60 -11.30
CA LYS A 230 1.29 20.41 -10.37
C LYS A 230 1.71 20.04 -8.94
N VAL A 231 2.34 20.97 -8.22
CA VAL A 231 2.79 20.72 -6.84
C VAL A 231 1.55 20.59 -5.94
N ARG A 232 1.16 19.35 -5.67
CA ARG A 232 0.00 19.01 -4.82
C ARG A 232 0.42 19.15 -3.36
N HIS A 233 0.29 20.36 -2.83
CA HIS A 233 0.60 20.67 -1.43
C HIS A 233 -0.53 21.47 -0.77
N VAL A 234 -0.57 21.45 0.55
CA VAL A 234 -1.37 22.34 1.37
C VAL A 234 -0.52 22.91 2.50
N SER A 235 -0.75 24.16 2.87
CA SER A 235 0.02 24.81 3.93
C SER A 235 -0.83 25.77 4.75
N GLY A 236 -0.30 26.13 5.92
CA GLY A 236 -0.94 27.11 6.78
C GLY A 236 -0.30 27.17 8.16
N THR A 237 -1.09 27.63 9.11
CA THR A 237 -0.66 27.90 10.49
C THR A 237 -1.52 27.13 11.48
N VAL A 238 -0.86 26.54 12.46
CA VAL A 238 -1.48 26.02 13.67
C VAL A 238 -1.15 26.97 14.81
N ASP A 239 -2.17 27.47 15.50
CA ASP A 239 -2.02 28.20 16.76
C ASP A 239 -2.72 27.41 17.87
N VAL A 240 -2.51 27.83 19.11
CA VAL A 240 -3.17 27.28 20.29
C VAL A 240 -4.16 28.28 20.83
N ASP A 241 -5.21 27.76 21.46
CA ASP A 241 -6.13 28.60 22.21
C ASP A 241 -5.37 29.47 23.23
N PRO A 242 -5.71 30.77 23.38
CA PRO A 242 -5.05 31.66 24.33
C PRO A 242 -4.97 31.10 25.76
N SER A 243 -5.92 30.26 26.17
CA SER A 243 -5.93 29.62 27.50
C SER A 243 -4.80 28.62 27.75
N LEU A 244 -4.18 28.11 26.68
CA LEU A 244 -3.09 27.13 26.70
C LEU A 244 -1.70 27.79 26.57
N ARG A 245 -1.63 29.06 26.16
CA ARG A 245 -0.35 29.77 25.99
C ARG A 245 0.43 29.82 27.31
N GLY A 246 1.70 29.43 27.27
CA GLY A 246 2.58 29.38 28.44
C GLY A 246 2.39 28.17 29.36
N LYS A 247 1.42 27.28 29.08
CA LYS A 247 1.19 26.04 29.85
C LYS A 247 1.65 24.78 29.12
N LEU A 248 2.18 24.93 27.91
CA LEU A 248 2.59 23.83 27.06
C LEU A 248 4.02 23.39 27.37
N PRO A 249 4.29 22.08 27.41
CA PRO A 249 5.63 21.56 27.65
C PRO A 249 6.55 21.82 26.46
N ALA A 250 7.81 22.15 26.74
CA ALA A 250 8.83 22.41 25.72
C ALA A 250 9.20 21.15 24.90
N SER A 251 8.96 19.96 25.46
CA SER A 251 9.14 18.66 24.82
C SER A 251 7.93 18.20 23.99
N GLY A 252 6.85 18.99 23.96
CA GLY A 252 5.64 18.63 23.23
C GLY A 252 5.90 18.54 21.72
N VAL A 253 5.13 17.68 21.05
CA VAL A 253 5.24 17.43 19.61
C VAL A 253 3.91 17.72 18.94
N LEU A 254 3.92 18.59 17.93
CA LEU A 254 2.77 18.87 17.10
C LEU A 254 2.74 17.90 15.91
N PHE A 255 1.65 17.15 15.79
CA PHE A 255 1.37 16.32 14.63
C PHE A 255 0.28 16.96 13.78
N VAL A 256 0.54 17.09 12.48
CA VAL A 256 -0.45 17.52 11.49
C VAL A 256 -0.68 16.37 10.52
N PHE A 257 -1.91 15.88 10.48
CA PHE A 257 -2.35 14.76 9.68
C PHE A 257 -3.20 15.25 8.51
N ALA A 258 -2.99 14.69 7.33
CA ALA A 258 -3.94 14.76 6.23
C ALA A 258 -4.61 13.40 6.03
N ARG A 259 -5.92 13.41 5.83
CA ARG A 259 -6.77 12.26 5.51
C ARG A 259 -7.63 12.58 4.28
N PRO A 260 -8.20 11.60 3.58
CA PRO A 260 -9.25 11.86 2.61
C PRO A 260 -10.47 12.51 3.29
N ALA A 261 -11.09 13.50 2.63
CA ALA A 261 -12.30 14.15 3.16
C ALA A 261 -13.43 13.14 3.41
N GLY A 262 -14.18 13.32 4.50
CA GLY A 262 -15.26 12.40 4.90
C GLY A 262 -14.82 11.10 5.60
N GLY A 263 -13.52 10.78 5.62
CA GLY A 263 -12.98 9.63 6.36
C GLY A 263 -12.59 10.01 7.79
N SER A 264 -13.31 9.47 8.80
CA SER A 264 -12.95 9.67 10.23
C SER A 264 -12.10 8.52 10.80
N GLU A 265 -11.95 7.42 10.05
CA GLU A 265 -11.26 6.20 10.46
C GLU A 265 -10.23 5.78 9.38
N GLY A 266 -9.11 5.18 9.81
CA GLY A 266 -8.01 4.73 8.93
C GLY A 266 -6.67 5.45 9.16
N PRO A 267 -5.58 5.03 8.49
CA PRO A 267 -4.29 5.71 8.54
C PRO A 267 -4.31 7.02 7.73
N PRO A 268 -3.62 8.09 8.19
CA PRO A 268 -3.49 9.35 7.44
C PRO A 268 -2.67 9.16 6.15
N VAL A 269 -3.00 9.92 5.12
CA VAL A 269 -2.27 9.90 3.83
C VAL A 269 -0.92 10.62 3.93
N ALA A 270 -0.84 11.67 4.74
CA ALA A 270 0.39 12.40 5.00
C ALA A 270 0.45 12.85 6.46
N VAL A 271 1.66 12.89 7.03
CA VAL A 271 1.88 13.29 8.42
C VAL A 271 3.10 14.21 8.51
N LYS A 272 2.92 15.38 9.11
CA LYS A 272 4.02 16.26 9.52
C LYS A 272 4.20 16.20 11.02
N ARG A 273 5.46 16.09 11.44
CA ARG A 273 5.87 16.27 12.84
C ARG A 273 6.60 17.59 12.99
N LEU A 274 6.15 18.42 13.93
CA LEU A 274 6.69 19.75 14.20
C LEU A 274 6.95 19.91 15.71
N PRO A 275 7.91 20.76 16.11
CA PRO A 275 8.06 21.13 17.52
C PRO A 275 6.83 21.92 17.99
N ALA A 276 6.43 21.77 19.26
CA ALA A 276 5.31 22.51 19.87
C ALA A 276 5.63 23.99 20.13
N ARG A 277 5.94 24.74 19.05
CA ARG A 277 6.20 26.18 19.08
C ARG A 277 5.14 26.89 18.26
N PHE A 278 4.37 27.75 18.90
CA PHE A 278 3.19 28.39 18.30
C PHE A 278 3.40 29.89 18.10
N PRO A 279 2.93 30.47 16.98
CA PRO A 279 2.26 29.79 15.87
C PRO A 279 3.22 28.90 15.06
N ALA A 280 2.79 27.69 14.72
CA ALA A 280 3.54 26.72 13.95
C ALA A 280 3.11 26.77 12.48
N THR A 281 4.04 27.03 11.57
CA THR A 281 3.78 26.92 10.14
C THR A 281 3.97 25.47 9.70
N PHE A 282 3.06 24.96 8.88
CA PHE A 282 3.16 23.62 8.31
C PHE A 282 2.95 23.66 6.80
N GLU A 283 3.59 22.70 6.14
CA GLU A 283 3.36 22.35 4.75
C GLU A 283 3.29 20.83 4.65
N LEU A 284 2.23 20.36 4.01
CA LEU A 284 2.00 18.95 3.69
C LEU A 284 2.02 18.83 2.18
N SER A 285 2.95 18.04 1.68
CA SER A 285 3.13 17.73 0.26
C SER A 285 3.19 16.23 0.04
N GLU A 286 3.41 15.81 -1.21
CA GLU A 286 3.70 14.42 -1.55
C GLU A 286 4.93 13.87 -0.81
N ALA A 287 5.90 14.73 -0.45
CA ALA A 287 7.07 14.33 0.34
C ALA A 287 6.73 13.96 1.79
N ASP A 288 5.60 14.46 2.29
CA ASP A 288 5.09 14.15 3.63
C ASP A 288 4.08 12.98 3.60
N SER A 289 3.82 12.44 2.40
CA SER A 289 2.96 11.28 2.18
C SER A 289 3.59 10.03 2.76
N MET A 290 2.88 9.35 3.66
CA MET A 290 3.38 8.13 4.31
C MET A 290 3.61 6.97 3.34
N MET A 291 3.02 7.07 2.14
CA MET A 291 3.03 6.05 1.07
C MET A 291 3.60 6.59 -0.26
N GLY A 292 4.13 7.81 -0.28
CA GLY A 292 4.60 8.48 -1.51
C GLY A 292 3.50 8.73 -2.56
N GLN A 293 2.23 8.65 -2.15
CA GLN A 293 1.07 8.86 -3.01
C GLN A 293 0.73 10.35 -3.11
N PRO A 294 0.19 10.81 -4.26
CA PRO A 294 -0.27 12.18 -4.42
C PRO A 294 -1.40 12.49 -3.43
N LEU A 295 -1.41 13.71 -2.90
CA LEU A 295 -2.47 14.14 -1.98
C LEU A 295 -3.83 14.13 -2.70
N PRO A 296 -4.89 13.52 -2.11
CA PRO A 296 -6.26 13.58 -2.64
C PRO A 296 -6.75 15.01 -2.92
N ASP A 297 -7.72 15.18 -3.83
CA ASP A 297 -8.24 16.51 -4.19
C ASP A 297 -8.93 17.22 -3.02
N GLN A 298 -9.54 16.45 -2.11
CA GLN A 298 -10.15 16.95 -0.87
C GLN A 298 -9.59 16.22 0.33
N LEU A 299 -9.18 17.02 1.32
CA LEU A 299 -8.46 16.59 2.50
C LEU A 299 -9.24 16.98 3.76
N LEU A 300 -9.14 16.09 4.74
CA LEU A 300 -9.38 16.37 6.13
C LEU A 300 -8.02 16.64 6.79
N ILE A 301 -7.84 17.82 7.36
CA ILE A 301 -6.63 18.22 8.10
C ILE A 301 -6.93 18.16 9.59
N GLU A 302 -6.13 17.38 10.32
CA GLU A 302 -6.23 17.25 11.77
C GLU A 302 -4.88 17.62 12.39
N ALA A 303 -4.89 18.50 13.38
CA ALA A 303 -3.71 18.83 14.16
C ALA A 303 -3.92 18.34 15.61
N ARG A 304 -2.90 17.68 16.17
CA ARG A 304 -2.89 17.22 17.55
C ARG A 304 -1.56 17.60 18.19
N LEU A 305 -1.63 18.16 19.40
CA LEU A 305 -0.46 18.39 20.23
C LEU A 305 -0.35 17.25 21.24
N ASP A 306 0.74 16.50 21.12
CA ASP A 306 1.21 15.56 22.13
C ASP A 306 2.01 16.34 23.18
N GLU A 307 1.52 16.35 24.42
CA GLU A 307 2.13 17.07 25.54
C GLU A 307 3.15 16.20 26.31
N ASP A 308 3.06 14.87 26.26
CA ASP A 308 3.94 13.98 27.05
C ASP A 308 5.23 13.60 26.29
N GLY A 309 5.27 13.85 24.98
CA GLY A 309 6.42 13.63 24.12
C GLY A 309 6.58 12.17 23.70
N ASP A 310 5.62 11.31 24.04
CA ASP A 310 5.50 9.95 23.53
C ASP A 310 4.48 9.92 22.37
N PRO A 311 4.93 9.83 21.11
CA PRO A 311 4.05 9.86 19.95
C PRO A 311 3.10 8.64 19.85
N THR A 312 3.32 7.62 20.68
CA THR A 312 2.51 6.41 20.73
C THR A 312 1.36 6.49 21.73
N THR A 313 1.44 7.37 22.72
CA THR A 313 0.32 7.64 23.63
C THR A 313 -0.69 8.52 22.92
N ARG A 314 -1.98 8.28 23.19
CA ARG A 314 -3.09 9.09 22.67
C ARG A 314 -4.03 9.53 23.78
N PRO A 315 -3.57 10.37 24.73
CA PRO A 315 -4.43 10.85 25.78
C PRO A 315 -5.66 11.56 25.19
N PRO A 316 -6.87 11.27 25.68
CA PRO A 316 -8.08 11.92 25.18
C PRO A 316 -8.12 13.42 25.52
N THR A 317 -7.25 13.89 26.41
CA THR A 317 -7.13 15.29 26.85
C THR A 317 -6.30 16.17 25.93
N ASP A 318 -5.62 15.58 24.94
CA ASP A 318 -4.68 16.31 24.09
C ASP A 318 -5.38 17.40 23.27
N PRO A 319 -4.80 18.61 23.21
CA PRO A 319 -5.32 19.67 22.37
C PRO A 319 -5.35 19.25 20.90
N LYS A 320 -6.50 19.43 20.26
CA LYS A 320 -6.73 19.05 18.86
C LYS A 320 -7.51 20.11 18.09
N ALA A 321 -7.36 20.09 16.77
CA ALA A 321 -8.11 20.89 15.83
C ALA A 321 -8.38 20.08 14.56
N ARG A 322 -9.50 20.35 13.91
CA ARG A 322 -9.94 19.65 12.70
C ARG A 322 -10.49 20.64 11.68
N LEU A 323 -10.14 20.44 10.42
CA LEU A 323 -10.69 21.16 9.28
C LEU A 323 -10.97 20.19 8.13
N ASP A 324 -12.23 19.99 7.80
CA ASP A 324 -12.68 19.07 6.75
C ASP A 324 -12.91 19.80 5.40
N GLY A 325 -12.92 19.05 4.30
CA GLY A 325 -13.21 19.58 2.96
C GLY A 325 -12.15 20.53 2.39
N VAL A 326 -10.90 20.43 2.84
CA VAL A 326 -9.78 21.26 2.35
C VAL A 326 -9.40 20.83 0.94
N LYS A 327 -9.47 21.75 -0.03
CA LYS A 327 -8.99 21.48 -1.39
C LYS A 327 -7.46 21.48 -1.44
N VAL A 328 -6.88 20.51 -2.14
CA VAL A 328 -5.42 20.49 -2.40
C VAL A 328 -4.99 21.76 -3.15
N GLY A 329 -3.83 22.32 -2.80
CA GLY A 329 -3.33 23.61 -3.31
C GLY A 329 -3.67 24.81 -2.42
N ARG A 330 -4.45 24.64 -1.34
CA ARG A 330 -4.77 25.72 -0.41
C ARG A 330 -3.60 25.97 0.57
N THR A 331 -3.18 27.22 0.71
CA THR A 331 -1.97 27.61 1.48
C THR A 331 -2.23 28.56 2.65
N ASP A 332 -3.50 28.91 2.91
CA ASP A 332 -3.93 29.84 3.95
C ASP A 332 -4.68 29.14 5.10
N LEU A 333 -4.39 27.87 5.35
CA LEU A 333 -5.04 27.10 6.40
C LEU A 333 -4.77 27.72 7.78
N ARG A 334 -5.79 27.73 8.64
CA ARG A 334 -5.68 28.16 10.03
C ARG A 334 -6.37 27.15 10.92
N LEU A 335 -5.59 26.53 11.81
CA LEU A 335 -6.09 25.62 12.84
C LEU A 335 -5.79 26.22 14.21
N VAL A 336 -6.75 26.12 15.13
CA VAL A 336 -6.59 26.56 16.53
C VAL A 336 -6.83 25.36 17.42
N LEU A 337 -5.77 24.87 18.06
CA LEU A 337 -5.82 23.74 18.97
C LEU A 337 -6.58 24.11 20.24
N LYS A 338 -7.58 23.30 20.57
CA LYS A 338 -8.37 23.42 21.80
C LYS A 338 -8.35 22.09 22.53
N ARG A 339 -8.41 22.13 23.86
CA ARG A 339 -8.68 20.92 24.63
C ARG A 339 -10.11 20.45 24.32
N PRO A 340 -10.33 19.13 24.16
CA PRO A 340 -11.64 18.56 23.90
C PRO A 340 -12.68 18.85 24.98
#